data_AF-A0A0G4F9E1-F1
#
_entry.id   AF-A0A0G4F9E1-F1
#
_cell.length_a   1.000
_cell.length_b   1.000
_cell.length_c   1.000
_cell.angle_alpha   90.00
_cell.angle_beta   90.00
_cell.angle_gamma   90.00
#
_symmetry.space_group_name_H-M   'P 1'
#
loop_
_entity.id
_entity.type
_entity.pdbx_description
1 polymer ?
#
loop_
_entity_poly.entity_id
_entity_poly.type
_entity_poly.pdbx_seq_one_letter_code
_entity_poly.pdbx_strand_id
1 'polypeptide(L)'
;MSVLWIWMAVLGALSTASADPISLSVNDTSNNTSRTPVPVEAHFAFTDSTQKLFVFRLVDEEKIREAREILQNQGSVFEETRHVMGRVENGTVSYNPDWSFHLAEDSILFFEMAVEVCDANMQFVEDGLSEVGTDFLPNRVWCPWSSRLVAEMDCSRPGFDGTGCAVVRPGPRMPSVYGVTVEAEEKDTVTVVQDSTEAESEADGKKGNRLLLRRRVR
;
A
#
# COMPACT_ATOMS: atom_id res chain seq x y z
N MET A 1 25.58 85.01 -36.40
CA MET A 1 24.60 86.08 -36.15
C MET A 1 23.21 85.47 -36.20
N SER A 2 22.42 85.68 -35.14
CA SER A 2 20.99 85.39 -34.96
C SER A 2 20.18 85.53 -36.25
N VAL A 3 19.13 84.75 -36.51
CA VAL A 3 17.78 84.70 -35.87
C VAL A 3 17.12 83.37 -36.38
N LEU A 4 16.11 82.72 -35.82
CA LEU A 4 14.78 83.18 -35.46
C LEU A 4 14.02 81.98 -34.86
N TRP A 5 13.21 82.28 -33.84
CA TRP A 5 12.30 81.40 -33.13
C TRP A 5 11.09 81.03 -33.99
N ILE A 6 10.65 79.77 -34.01
CA ILE A 6 9.23 79.42 -34.22
C ILE A 6 8.84 78.26 -33.29
N TRP A 7 7.94 78.61 -32.38
CA TRP A 7 7.11 77.74 -31.56
C TRP A 7 6.24 76.81 -32.40
N MET A 8 5.97 75.60 -31.92
CA MET A 8 4.63 74.99 -31.94
C MET A 8 4.61 73.78 -31.00
N ALA A 9 4.09 74.00 -29.79
CA ALA A 9 3.60 72.95 -28.94
C ALA A 9 2.26 72.45 -29.53
N VAL A 10 2.21 71.20 -29.97
CA VAL A 10 0.95 70.52 -30.27
C VAL A 10 0.57 69.70 -29.06
N LEU A 11 -0.46 70.18 -28.35
CA LEU A 11 -1.21 69.41 -27.36
C LEU A 11 -1.96 68.27 -28.08
N GLY A 12 -1.50 67.04 -27.90
CA GLY A 12 -2.27 65.83 -28.20
C GLY A 12 -3.10 65.43 -27.00
N ALA A 13 -4.41 65.51 -27.13
CA ALA A 13 -5.40 65.26 -26.09
C ALA A 13 -5.40 63.79 -25.60
N LEU A 14 -5.62 63.67 -24.29
CA LEU A 14 -5.96 62.49 -23.53
C LEU A 14 -7.19 61.77 -24.09
N SER A 15 -7.13 60.45 -24.22
CA SER A 15 -8.30 59.56 -24.15
C SER A 15 -7.84 58.19 -23.66
N THR A 16 -7.76 58.03 -22.34
CA THR A 16 -7.69 56.71 -21.71
C THR A 16 -9.13 56.25 -21.47
N ALA A 17 -9.59 55.28 -22.23
CA ALA A 17 -10.82 54.56 -21.94
C ALA A 17 -10.62 53.76 -20.64
N SER A 18 -11.39 54.07 -19.60
CA SER A 18 -11.51 53.27 -18.39
C SER A 18 -12.36 52.04 -18.70
N ALA A 19 -11.75 50.87 -18.80
CA ALA A 19 -12.47 49.62 -18.68
C ALA A 19 -12.65 49.30 -17.20
N ASP A 20 -13.88 49.39 -16.70
CA ASP A 20 -14.24 48.92 -15.37
C ASP A 20 -14.11 47.39 -15.31
N PRO A 21 -13.40 46.81 -14.33
CA PRO A 21 -13.51 45.38 -14.08
C PRO A 21 -14.87 45.10 -13.42
N ILE A 22 -15.71 44.35 -14.13
CA ILE A 22 -16.90 43.70 -13.57
C ILE A 22 -16.44 42.82 -12.42
N SER A 23 -16.73 43.23 -11.18
CA SER A 23 -16.57 42.39 -10.00
C SER A 23 -17.72 41.39 -9.96
N LEU A 24 -17.44 40.16 -10.39
CA LEU A 24 -18.30 39.01 -10.12
C LEU A 24 -18.17 38.68 -8.63
N SER A 25 -19.15 39.10 -7.85
CA SER A 25 -19.35 38.61 -6.49
C SER A 25 -19.93 37.19 -6.58
N VAL A 26 -19.08 36.19 -6.35
CA VAL A 26 -19.53 34.83 -6.07
C VAL A 26 -20.03 34.84 -4.62
N ASN A 27 -21.33 35.06 -4.46
CA ASN A 27 -22.05 34.61 -3.28
C ASN A 27 -22.20 33.09 -3.39
N ASP A 28 -21.27 32.35 -2.78
CA ASP A 28 -21.58 31.01 -2.29
C ASP A 28 -21.47 31.02 -0.77
N THR A 29 -22.66 31.10 -0.17
CA THR A 29 -22.88 31.01 1.27
C THR A 29 -23.01 29.54 1.63
N SER A 30 -22.31 29.15 2.71
CA SER A 30 -22.51 27.91 3.50
C SER A 30 -21.84 26.62 3.00
N ASN A 31 -20.58 26.44 3.36
CA ASN A 31 -20.20 25.51 4.46
C ASN A 31 -18.67 25.51 4.65
N ASN A 32 -18.14 26.63 5.13
CA ASN A 32 -16.78 26.64 5.68
C ASN A 32 -16.85 26.25 7.16
N THR A 33 -17.31 25.02 7.42
CA THR A 33 -16.92 24.35 8.65
C THR A 33 -15.43 24.14 8.49
N SER A 34 -14.63 24.86 9.28
CA SER A 34 -13.22 24.56 9.51
C SER A 34 -13.11 23.12 10.01
N ARG A 35 -13.12 22.17 9.07
CA ARG A 35 -12.66 20.83 9.30
C ARG A 35 -11.16 21.01 9.42
N THR A 36 -10.63 20.85 10.63
CA THR A 36 -9.21 20.54 10.79
C THR A 36 -8.86 19.51 9.71
N PRO A 37 -7.83 19.73 8.87
CA PRO A 37 -7.38 18.70 7.95
C PRO A 37 -7.27 17.42 8.75
N VAL A 38 -8.08 16.42 8.41
CA VAL A 38 -7.96 15.11 9.06
C VAL A 38 -6.55 14.67 8.70
N PRO A 39 -5.65 14.49 9.67
CA PRO A 39 -4.31 14.02 9.36
C PRO A 39 -4.46 12.72 8.59
N VAL A 40 -3.83 12.65 7.42
CA VAL A 40 -3.91 11.48 6.55
C VAL A 40 -3.10 10.39 7.21
N GLU A 41 -3.77 9.53 7.99
CA GLU A 41 -3.16 8.34 8.57
C GLU A 41 -3.57 7.09 7.78
N ALA A 42 -2.64 6.16 7.61
CA ALA A 42 -2.90 4.86 7.02
C ALA A 42 -2.04 3.79 7.73
N HIS A 43 -2.56 2.58 7.79
CA HIS A 43 -1.86 1.45 8.38
C HIS A 43 -1.47 0.47 7.29
N PHE A 44 -0.30 -0.12 7.44
CA PHE A 44 0.23 -1.10 6.49
C PHE A 44 0.82 -2.27 7.25
N ALA A 45 0.80 -3.43 6.61
CA ALA A 45 1.40 -4.64 7.15
C ALA A 45 2.57 -5.09 6.27
N PHE A 46 3.65 -5.51 6.90
CA PHE A 46 4.74 -6.22 6.24
C PHE A 46 5.00 -7.57 6.92
N THR A 47 5.66 -8.46 6.20
CA THR A 47 6.21 -9.72 6.72
C THR A 47 7.72 -9.72 6.60
N ASP A 48 8.39 -10.62 7.31
CA ASP A 48 9.82 -10.89 7.16
C ASP A 48 10.06 -12.40 6.92
N SER A 49 11.30 -12.85 7.12
CA SER A 49 11.67 -14.26 7.06
C SER A 49 10.83 -15.20 7.96
N THR A 50 10.19 -14.67 9.03
CA THR A 50 9.30 -15.43 9.92
C THR A 50 7.88 -15.58 9.39
N GLN A 51 7.51 -14.84 8.34
CA GLN A 51 6.17 -14.78 7.75
C GLN A 51 5.05 -14.31 8.71
N LYS A 52 5.42 -13.78 9.89
CA LYS A 52 4.47 -13.11 10.79
C LYS A 52 4.16 -11.71 10.25
N LEU A 53 2.96 -11.22 10.56
CA LEU A 53 2.58 -9.85 10.22
C LEU A 53 3.12 -8.88 11.26
N PHE A 54 3.59 -7.74 10.78
CA PHE A 54 3.88 -6.57 11.58
C PHE A 54 3.14 -5.39 10.98
N VAL A 55 2.32 -4.73 11.78
CA VAL A 55 1.50 -3.59 11.36
C VAL A 55 2.15 -2.30 11.84
N PHE A 56 2.28 -1.34 10.95
CA PHE A 56 2.83 -0.01 11.24
C PHE A 56 1.91 1.09 10.72
N ARG A 57 2.01 2.27 11.34
CA ARG A 57 1.24 3.46 11.00
C ARG A 57 2.11 4.45 10.23
N LEU A 58 1.55 5.04 9.18
CA LEU A 58 2.15 6.14 8.44
C LEU A 58 1.24 7.37 8.54
N VAL A 59 1.86 8.54 8.72
CA VAL A 59 1.18 9.85 8.80
C VAL A 59 1.67 10.84 7.75
N ASP A 60 2.68 10.46 6.96
CA ASP A 60 3.25 11.24 5.87
C ASP A 60 2.59 10.83 4.54
N GLU A 61 1.97 11.78 3.84
CA GLU A 61 1.25 11.54 2.58
C GLU A 61 2.16 10.98 1.47
N GLU A 62 3.43 11.41 1.40
CA GLU A 62 4.39 10.90 0.43
C GLU A 62 4.75 9.44 0.73
N LYS A 63 4.95 9.10 2.01
CA LYS A 63 5.21 7.71 2.44
C LYS A 63 4.01 6.81 2.25
N ILE A 64 2.81 7.30 2.49
CA ILE A 64 1.57 6.55 2.23
C ILE A 64 1.42 6.27 0.73
N ARG A 65 1.73 7.25 -0.13
CA ARG A 65 1.72 7.07 -1.58
C ARG A 65 2.77 6.05 -2.03
N GLU A 66 4.00 6.15 -1.51
CA GLU A 66 5.09 5.21 -1.79
C GLU A 66 4.71 3.77 -1.38
N ALA A 67 4.14 3.59 -0.18
CA ALA A 67 3.65 2.30 0.29
C ALA A 67 2.60 1.70 -0.65
N ARG A 68 1.64 2.51 -1.12
CA ARG A 68 0.62 2.08 -2.08
C ARG A 68 1.21 1.76 -3.45
N GLU A 69 2.24 2.47 -3.89
CA GLU A 69 2.96 2.18 -5.13
C GLU A 69 3.71 0.84 -5.04
N ILE A 70 4.36 0.56 -3.90
CA ILE A 70 4.99 -0.74 -3.63
C ILE A 70 3.93 -1.86 -3.71
N LEU A 71 2.77 -1.67 -3.08
CA LEU A 71 1.66 -2.64 -3.16
C LEU A 71 1.09 -2.78 -4.58
N GLN A 72 1.11 -1.75 -5.43
CA GLN A 72 0.63 -1.86 -6.81
C GLN A 72 1.62 -2.55 -7.75
N ASN A 73 2.91 -2.46 -7.46
CA ASN A 73 3.99 -3.03 -8.26
C ASN A 73 4.45 -4.41 -7.72
N GLN A 74 3.55 -5.16 -7.08
CA GLN A 74 3.87 -6.45 -6.47
C GLN A 74 4.34 -7.49 -7.49
N GLY A 75 5.35 -8.28 -7.10
CA GLY A 75 5.97 -9.27 -7.99
C GLY A 75 6.91 -8.68 -9.04
N SER A 76 7.12 -7.36 -9.01
CA SER A 76 8.16 -6.70 -9.80
C SER A 76 9.46 -6.58 -9.01
N VAL A 77 10.56 -6.36 -9.72
CA VAL A 77 11.87 -6.05 -9.11
C VAL A 77 11.77 -4.82 -8.19
N PHE A 78 10.92 -3.86 -8.53
CA PHE A 78 10.72 -2.65 -7.73
C PHE A 78 10.22 -2.94 -6.32
N GLU A 79 9.26 -3.86 -6.16
CA GLU A 79 8.78 -4.24 -4.83
C GLU A 79 9.80 -5.12 -4.09
N GLU A 80 10.48 -6.03 -4.79
CA GLU A 80 11.46 -6.93 -4.17
C GLU A 80 12.69 -6.20 -3.62
N THR A 81 13.00 -5.02 -4.14
CA THR A 81 14.08 -4.18 -3.64
C THR A 81 13.61 -3.17 -2.60
N ARG A 82 12.32 -3.05 -2.28
CA ARG A 82 11.83 -2.06 -1.30
C ARG A 82 11.51 -2.70 0.04
N HIS A 83 12.36 -2.43 1.01
CA HIS A 83 12.28 -2.92 2.38
C HIS A 83 11.80 -1.82 3.32
N VAL A 84 11.16 -2.19 4.42
CA VAL A 84 10.71 -1.27 5.47
C VAL A 84 11.82 -1.09 6.50
N MET A 85 12.13 0.15 6.87
CA MET A 85 12.97 0.44 8.05
C MET A 85 12.37 1.55 8.90
N GLY A 86 12.81 1.64 10.15
CA GLY A 86 12.43 2.70 11.06
C GLY A 86 13.11 2.58 12.42
N ARG A 87 12.70 3.44 13.34
CA ARG A 87 13.14 3.44 14.74
C ARG A 87 12.17 2.61 15.58
N VAL A 88 12.70 1.70 16.38
CA VAL A 88 11.93 0.84 17.29
C VAL A 88 11.58 1.59 18.57
N GLU A 89 10.31 1.58 18.92
CA GLU A 89 9.77 2.08 20.19
C GLU A 89 9.14 0.94 20.98
N ASN A 90 9.45 0.89 22.27
CA ASN A 90 8.93 -0.13 23.18
C ASN A 90 7.46 0.19 23.50
N GLY A 91 6.62 -0.83 23.51
CA GLY A 91 5.21 -0.73 23.84
C GLY A 91 4.32 -1.34 22.76
N THR A 92 3.28 -2.03 23.22
CA THR A 92 2.23 -2.57 22.37
C THR A 92 1.26 -1.47 21.96
N VAL A 93 0.85 -1.50 20.70
CA VAL A 93 -0.14 -0.58 20.11
C VAL A 93 -1.33 -1.39 19.58
N SER A 94 -2.51 -0.78 19.57
CA SER A 94 -3.77 -1.49 19.23
C SER A 94 -3.78 -2.10 17.83
N TYR A 95 -3.06 -1.49 16.88
CA TYR A 95 -2.96 -2.00 15.51
C TYR A 95 -1.90 -3.10 15.34
N ASN A 96 -1.00 -3.29 16.31
CA ASN A 96 0.09 -4.27 16.27
C ASN A 96 0.15 -5.09 17.58
N PRO A 97 -0.94 -5.80 17.95
CA PRO A 97 -1.06 -6.41 19.29
C PRO A 97 -0.14 -7.61 19.53
N ASP A 98 0.35 -8.26 18.47
CA ASP A 98 1.20 -9.46 18.56
C ASP A 98 2.64 -9.18 18.99
N TRP A 99 3.02 -7.89 19.06
CA TRP A 99 4.39 -7.46 19.33
C TRP A 99 4.42 -6.47 20.50
N SER A 100 5.49 -6.54 21.30
CA SER A 100 5.71 -5.63 22.43
C SER A 100 6.41 -4.33 22.00
N PHE A 101 6.50 -4.06 20.70
CA PHE A 101 7.13 -2.90 20.11
C PHE A 101 6.42 -2.45 18.82
N HIS A 102 6.71 -1.22 18.41
CA HIS A 102 6.24 -0.64 17.16
C HIS A 102 7.32 0.26 16.54
N LEU A 103 7.10 0.68 15.30
CA LEU A 103 7.96 1.67 14.64
C LEU A 103 7.46 3.09 14.95
N ALA A 104 8.39 4.00 15.22
CA ALA A 104 8.08 5.43 15.33
C ALA A 104 7.66 5.97 13.97
N GLU A 105 6.43 6.49 13.86
CA GLU A 105 5.80 6.92 12.60
C GLU A 105 6.62 7.92 11.78
N ASP A 106 7.36 8.80 12.46
CA ASP A 106 8.18 9.85 11.85
C ASP A 106 9.50 9.33 11.26
N SER A 107 9.87 8.10 11.59
CA SER A 107 11.15 7.49 11.21
C SER A 107 11.05 6.49 10.06
N ILE A 108 9.82 6.15 9.64
CA ILE A 108 9.58 5.06 8.70
C ILE A 108 9.93 5.48 7.28
N LEU A 109 10.72 4.65 6.61
CA LEU A 109 11.06 4.83 5.20
C LEU A 109 11.24 3.49 4.50
N PHE A 110 11.16 3.53 3.18
CA PHE A 110 11.41 2.39 2.31
C PHE A 110 12.82 2.49 1.74
N PHE A 111 13.60 1.40 1.82
CA PHE A 111 15.01 1.39 1.42
C PHE A 111 15.31 0.26 0.44
N GLU A 112 16.32 0.49 -0.42
CA GLU A 112 16.89 -0.52 -1.31
C GLU A 112 18.23 -1.05 -0.80
N MET A 113 18.95 -0.22 -0.04
CA MET A 113 20.22 -0.57 0.59
C MET A 113 20.28 0.08 1.98
N ALA A 114 20.77 -0.66 2.96
CA ALA A 114 21.06 -0.17 4.31
C ALA A 114 22.49 -0.56 4.72
N VAL A 115 22.99 0.04 5.80
CA VAL A 115 24.26 -0.39 6.41
C VAL A 115 23.98 -1.61 7.30
N GLU A 116 24.85 -2.62 7.24
CA GLU A 116 24.74 -3.97 7.85
C GLU A 116 24.73 -4.02 9.41
N VAL A 117 24.22 -2.99 10.09
CA VAL A 117 24.14 -2.91 11.56
C VAL A 117 22.73 -2.50 12.00
N CYS A 118 21.72 -3.01 11.32
CA CYS A 118 20.31 -2.86 11.72
C CYS A 118 19.42 -4.04 11.27
N ASP A 119 19.99 -5.11 10.69
CA ASP A 119 19.22 -6.27 10.23
C ASP A 119 18.92 -7.22 11.39
N ALA A 120 17.63 -7.49 11.59
CA ALA A 120 17.11 -8.47 12.53
C ALA A 120 15.72 -8.88 12.07
N ASN A 121 15.33 -10.13 12.32
CA ASN A 121 13.93 -10.55 12.13
C ASN A 121 13.06 -10.09 13.32
N MET A 122 11.75 -10.05 13.14
CA MET A 122 10.79 -9.54 14.13
C MET A 122 10.90 -10.27 15.47
N GLN A 123 11.06 -11.60 15.44
CA GLN A 123 11.19 -12.41 16.65
C GLN A 123 12.47 -12.08 17.42
N PHE A 124 13.56 -11.83 16.71
CA PHE A 124 14.85 -11.50 17.32
C PHE A 124 14.80 -10.11 17.97
N VAL A 125 14.07 -9.16 17.39
CA VAL A 125 13.81 -7.85 18.03
C VAL A 125 12.93 -7.99 19.26
N GLU A 126 11.87 -8.82 19.19
CA GLU A 126 10.98 -9.09 20.34
C GLU A 126 11.76 -9.72 21.51
N ASP A 127 12.54 -10.75 21.24
CA ASP A 127 13.35 -11.46 22.25
C ASP A 127 14.44 -10.53 22.83
N GLY A 128 14.98 -9.63 22.01
CA GLY A 128 16.05 -8.69 22.37
C GLY A 128 15.57 -7.27 22.72
N LEU A 129 14.27 -7.06 23.00
CA LEU A 129 13.70 -5.71 23.10
C LEU A 129 14.34 -4.85 24.20
N SER A 130 14.84 -5.46 25.28
CA SER A 130 15.57 -4.77 26.35
C SER A 130 16.94 -4.25 25.93
N GLU A 131 17.52 -4.80 24.86
CA GLU A 131 18.84 -4.44 24.33
C GLU A 131 18.76 -3.43 23.17
N VAL A 132 17.55 -3.07 22.74
CA VAL A 132 17.33 -2.09 21.68
C VAL A 132 17.85 -0.71 22.09
N GLY A 133 18.71 -0.12 21.25
CA GLY A 133 19.45 1.11 21.53
C GLY A 133 20.87 0.90 22.07
N THR A 134 21.30 -0.35 22.25
CA THR A 134 22.70 -0.72 22.54
C THR A 134 23.41 -1.19 21.26
N ASP A 135 24.43 -2.04 21.37
CA ASP A 135 25.12 -2.66 20.23
C ASP A 135 24.19 -3.55 19.40
N PHE A 136 23.08 -4.04 19.98
CA PHE A 136 22.11 -4.89 19.28
C PHE A 136 21.38 -4.15 18.13
N LEU A 137 20.82 -2.99 18.41
CA LEU A 137 20.24 -2.07 17.42
C LEU A 137 20.65 -0.64 17.79
N PRO A 138 21.83 -0.18 17.33
CA PRO A 138 22.32 1.15 17.64
C PRO A 138 21.33 2.23 17.21
N ASN A 139 21.13 3.23 18.06
CA ASN A 139 20.14 4.29 17.85
C ASN A 139 18.69 3.79 17.64
N ARG A 140 18.41 2.53 18.00
CA ARG A 140 17.11 1.86 17.82
C ARG A 140 16.69 1.73 16.35
N VAL A 141 17.63 1.83 15.41
CA VAL A 141 17.35 1.72 13.97
C VAL A 141 17.23 0.25 13.61
N TRP A 142 16.12 -0.11 12.96
CA TRP A 142 15.83 -1.47 12.50
C TRP A 142 15.53 -1.46 11.01
N CYS A 143 16.24 -2.31 10.26
CA CYS A 143 16.16 -2.45 8.81
C CYS A 143 16.05 -3.94 8.45
N PRO A 144 14.88 -4.58 8.64
CA PRO A 144 14.69 -5.98 8.27
C PRO A 144 14.86 -6.18 6.76
N TRP A 145 15.98 -6.74 6.32
CA TRP A 145 16.28 -6.98 4.88
C TRP A 145 15.38 -8.05 4.26
N SER A 146 14.74 -8.87 5.09
CA SER A 146 13.73 -9.81 4.61
C SER A 146 12.32 -9.20 4.55
N SER A 147 12.17 -7.89 4.84
CA SER A 147 10.85 -7.27 4.88
C SER A 147 10.18 -7.16 3.51
N ARG A 148 8.87 -7.43 3.50
CA ARG A 148 8.00 -7.39 2.32
C ARG A 148 6.68 -6.76 2.70
N LEU A 149 6.30 -5.69 2.01
CA LEU A 149 5.01 -5.03 2.23
C LEU A 149 3.89 -5.89 1.64
N VAL A 150 2.93 -6.30 2.47
CA VAL A 150 1.91 -7.28 2.08
C VAL A 150 0.49 -6.73 2.03
N ALA A 151 0.16 -5.67 2.76
CA ALA A 151 -1.20 -5.13 2.74
C ALA A 151 -1.31 -3.67 3.24
N GLU A 152 -2.36 -2.98 2.80
CA GLU A 152 -2.92 -1.81 3.48
C GLU A 152 -4.03 -2.28 4.43
N MET A 153 -4.06 -1.74 5.65
CA MET A 153 -4.92 -2.19 6.75
C MET A 153 -5.88 -1.08 7.21
N ASP A 154 -7.14 -1.43 7.51
CA ASP A 154 -8.15 -0.60 8.16
C ASP A 154 -8.18 -0.95 9.64
N CYS A 155 -7.45 -0.19 10.43
CA CYS A 155 -7.45 -0.29 11.89
C CYS A 155 -8.49 0.64 12.56
N SER A 156 -9.31 1.34 11.76
CA SER A 156 -10.37 2.22 12.28
C SER A 156 -11.60 1.43 12.74
N ARG A 157 -11.72 0.18 12.27
CA ARG A 157 -12.71 -0.78 12.74
C ARG A 157 -11.99 -1.86 13.53
N PRO A 158 -12.39 -2.15 14.79
CA PRO A 158 -11.93 -3.36 15.44
C PRO A 158 -12.34 -4.55 14.56
N GLY A 159 -11.41 -5.47 14.32
CA GLY A 159 -11.68 -6.76 13.67
C GLY A 159 -12.87 -7.47 14.31
N PHE A 160 -13.45 -8.44 13.62
CA PHE A 160 -14.65 -9.17 14.07
C PHE A 160 -14.45 -9.89 15.42
N ASP A 161 -13.20 -10.05 15.87
CA ASP A 161 -12.78 -10.61 17.16
C ASP A 161 -12.39 -9.56 18.22
N GLY A 162 -12.46 -8.26 17.91
CA GLY A 162 -12.03 -7.18 18.80
C GLY A 162 -10.51 -6.96 18.85
N THR A 163 -9.75 -7.70 18.03
CA THR A 163 -8.30 -7.61 17.95
C THR A 163 -7.88 -7.28 16.52
N GLY A 164 -7.57 -6.01 16.29
CA GLY A 164 -6.75 -5.63 15.15
C GLY A 164 -7.50 -5.16 13.91
N CYS A 165 -6.72 -5.09 12.84
CA CYS A 165 -7.03 -4.36 11.63
C CYS A 165 -7.58 -5.29 10.54
N ALA A 166 -8.51 -4.79 9.74
CA ALA A 166 -8.99 -5.50 8.54
C ALA A 166 -8.09 -5.20 7.34
N VAL A 167 -7.96 -6.14 6.39
CA VAL A 167 -7.24 -5.89 5.14
C VAL A 167 -8.10 -5.03 4.22
N VAL A 168 -7.54 -3.91 3.74
CA VAL A 168 -8.19 -3.03 2.74
C VAL A 168 -7.70 -3.38 1.35
N ARG A 169 -6.39 -3.60 1.20
CA ARG A 169 -5.74 -3.95 -0.06
C ARG A 169 -4.80 -5.12 0.18
N PRO A 170 -5.20 -6.36 -0.11
CA PRO A 170 -4.32 -7.51 0.00
C PRO A 170 -3.27 -7.48 -1.11
N GLY A 171 -2.05 -7.86 -0.77
CA GLY A 171 -1.04 -8.28 -1.73
C GLY A 171 -1.13 -9.77 -2.07
N PRO A 172 -0.61 -10.22 -3.22
CA PRO A 172 -0.69 -11.61 -3.67
C PRO A 172 0.16 -12.55 -2.80
N ARG A 173 1.07 -12.03 -1.98
CA ARG A 173 1.94 -12.80 -1.07
C ARG A 173 1.48 -12.75 0.38
N MET A 174 0.22 -12.38 0.65
CA MET A 174 -0.31 -12.38 2.01
C MET A 174 -0.25 -13.82 2.59
N PRO A 175 0.27 -14.02 3.82
CA PRO A 175 0.25 -15.34 4.44
C PRO A 175 -1.17 -15.87 4.53
N SER A 176 -1.41 -17.08 4.02
CA SER A 176 -2.72 -17.76 4.01
C SER A 176 -3.34 -17.90 5.41
N VAL A 177 -2.52 -17.78 6.46
CA VAL A 177 -2.89 -17.91 7.88
C VAL A 177 -3.94 -16.90 8.33
N TYR A 178 -4.14 -15.78 7.60
CA TYR A 178 -5.12 -14.74 7.96
C TYR A 178 -6.51 -14.89 7.33
N GLY A 179 -6.83 -16.03 6.73
CA GLY A 179 -8.22 -16.38 6.37
C GLY A 179 -8.88 -15.55 5.26
N VAL A 180 -8.13 -14.69 4.56
CA VAL A 180 -8.61 -14.00 3.35
C VAL A 180 -8.13 -14.77 2.13
N THR A 181 -8.92 -15.75 1.69
CA THR A 181 -8.77 -16.29 0.34
C THR A 181 -9.33 -15.27 -0.64
N VAL A 182 -8.46 -14.41 -1.19
CA VAL A 182 -8.77 -13.75 -2.46
C VAL A 182 -8.49 -14.75 -3.57
N GLU A 183 -9.50 -15.55 -3.90
CA GLU A 183 -9.52 -16.23 -5.19
C GLU A 183 -9.61 -15.13 -6.25
N ALA A 184 -8.50 -14.87 -6.92
CA ALA A 184 -8.52 -14.13 -8.17
C ALA A 184 -9.31 -14.99 -9.16
N GLU A 185 -10.61 -14.67 -9.32
CA GLU A 185 -11.47 -15.29 -10.31
C GLU A 185 -10.98 -14.87 -11.70
N GLU A 186 -10.06 -15.68 -12.25
CA GLU A 186 -9.72 -15.68 -13.67
C GLU A 186 -11.00 -16.08 -14.42
N LYS A 187 -11.65 -15.08 -15.04
CA LYS A 187 -12.81 -15.26 -15.89
C LYS A 187 -12.45 -16.11 -17.10
N ASP A 188 -12.57 -17.42 -16.97
CA ASP A 188 -12.62 -18.33 -18.10
C ASP A 188 -14.07 -18.65 -18.48
N THR A 189 -14.51 -17.90 -19.48
CA THR A 189 -15.36 -18.31 -20.59
C THR A 189 -16.35 -19.46 -20.35
N VAL A 190 -17.61 -19.06 -20.15
CA VAL A 190 -18.80 -19.90 -20.29
C VAL A 190 -18.86 -20.55 -21.67
N THR A 191 -18.91 -21.89 -21.72
CA THR A 191 -19.67 -22.60 -22.74
C THR A 191 -20.54 -23.67 -22.07
N VAL A 192 -21.82 -23.35 -21.93
CA VAL A 192 -22.87 -24.33 -21.65
C VAL A 192 -23.14 -25.06 -22.96
N VAL A 193 -22.81 -26.35 -23.03
CA VAL A 193 -23.38 -27.26 -24.03
C VAL A 193 -24.18 -28.30 -23.26
N GLN A 194 -25.50 -28.07 -23.21
CA GLN A 194 -26.45 -29.14 -23.00
C GLN A 194 -26.60 -29.88 -24.33
N ASP A 195 -26.37 -31.19 -24.32
CA ASP A 195 -27.16 -32.05 -25.17
C ASP A 195 -27.41 -33.38 -24.46
N SER A 196 -28.65 -33.82 -24.54
CA SER A 196 -29.24 -34.90 -23.77
C SER A 196 -30.05 -35.73 -24.74
N THR A 197 -29.66 -36.99 -24.99
CA THR A 197 -30.57 -38.04 -25.44
C THR A 197 -29.93 -39.42 -25.22
N GLU A 198 -30.65 -40.26 -24.45
CA GLU A 198 -31.08 -41.65 -24.75
C GLU A 198 -30.10 -42.63 -25.40
N ALA A 199 -30.15 -43.94 -25.20
CA ALA A 199 -30.76 -44.89 -24.28
C ALA A 199 -30.26 -46.28 -24.76
N GLU A 200 -30.54 -47.31 -23.97
CA GLU A 200 -30.67 -48.73 -24.34
C GLU A 200 -29.50 -49.72 -24.20
N SER A 201 -29.87 -50.77 -23.44
CA SER A 201 -29.56 -52.20 -23.57
C SER A 201 -28.14 -52.67 -23.16
N GLU A 202 -27.96 -53.39 -22.04
CA GLU A 202 -28.39 -54.77 -21.70
C GLU A 202 -27.31 -55.82 -22.05
N ALA A 203 -27.18 -56.79 -21.13
CA ALA A 203 -26.51 -58.08 -21.23
C ALA A 203 -25.09 -58.26 -20.65
N ASP A 204 -25.11 -58.99 -19.53
CA ASP A 204 -24.43 -60.28 -19.34
C ASP A 204 -22.95 -60.31 -18.92
N GLY A 205 -22.70 -61.13 -17.90
CA GLY A 205 -21.46 -61.14 -17.15
C GLY A 205 -20.43 -62.14 -17.65
N LYS A 206 -19.15 -61.88 -17.37
CA LYS A 206 -18.19 -62.93 -16.96
C LYS A 206 -16.88 -62.35 -16.49
N LYS A 207 -16.43 -62.95 -15.38
CA LYS A 207 -15.06 -63.07 -14.85
C LYS A 207 -13.94 -62.91 -15.89
N GLY A 208 -12.84 -62.28 -15.46
CA GLY A 208 -11.52 -62.74 -15.87
C GLY A 208 -10.47 -61.65 -16.04
N ASN A 209 -9.53 -61.59 -15.09
CA ASN A 209 -8.21 -60.98 -15.22
C ASN A 209 -7.57 -61.27 -16.60
N ARG A 210 -7.09 -60.23 -17.31
CA ARG A 210 -5.75 -60.25 -17.92
C ARG A 210 -5.34 -58.94 -18.61
N LEU A 211 -4.13 -58.53 -18.25
CA LEU A 211 -3.05 -58.00 -19.08
C LEU A 211 -3.15 -56.59 -19.72
N LEU A 212 -2.31 -55.71 -19.17
CA LEU A 212 -1.27 -54.92 -19.84
C LEU A 212 -1.51 -54.51 -21.30
N LEU A 213 -1.61 -53.19 -21.54
CA LEU A 213 -0.89 -52.57 -22.65
C LEU A 213 -0.64 -51.07 -22.45
N ARG A 214 0.64 -50.73 -22.61
CA ARG A 214 1.21 -49.39 -22.74
C ARG A 214 0.59 -48.62 -23.91
N ARG A 215 0.46 -47.29 -23.76
CA ARG A 215 0.80 -46.22 -24.76
C ARG A 215 0.50 -44.86 -24.12
N ARG A 216 1.49 -43.98 -23.90
CA ARG A 216 1.96 -42.90 -24.81
C ARG A 216 0.83 -42.00 -25.33
N VAL A 217 0.78 -40.78 -24.79
CA VAL A 217 0.09 -39.58 -25.32
C VAL A 217 1.13 -38.47 -25.11
N ARG A 218 1.90 -38.08 -26.14
CA ARG A 218 1.66 -36.99 -27.11
C ARG A 218 1.22 -35.69 -26.46
#